data_AF-A0A538D7G8-F1
#
_entry.id   AF-A0A538D7G8-F1
#
_cell.length_a   1.000
_cell.length_b   1.000
_cell.length_c   1.000
_cell.angle_alpha   90.00
_cell.angle_beta   90.00
_cell.angle_gamma   90.00
#
_symmetry.space_group_name_H-M   'P 1'
#
loop_
_entity.id
_entity.type
_entity.pdbx_description
1 polymer ?
#
loop_
_entity_poly.entity_id
_entity_poly.type
_entity_poly.pdbx_seq_one_letter_code
_entity_poly.pdbx_strand_id
1 'polypeptide(L)'
;MQEVLSVSNDVAAELAGISDGVLDALRDRLDCTILLRGNRLTIEGDDSAVAVARTVVDELVELVQGGHDIGPGTVDAVVAALDESEDIRDVFEDVVWRHRGKKIAPKTVNQKRYVDAIRGHTVTFAIGPAGTGKTYLAMALAVAALAEKEVGRIILTRPAVEAGERLGFLPGDMLAKVDPYLRPLFDALYDMLDADRLAAYMDRGTIEVAPLAFMRGRTLNDSFIILDEAQNTSPEQMQMFLTRLGFGSKVVVTGD
;
A
#
# COMPACT_ATOMS: atom_id res chain seq x y z
N MET A 1 -15.91 -17.11 -29.97
CA MET A 1 -17.11 -16.30 -29.65
C MET A 1 -16.73 -14.84 -29.66
N GLN A 2 -17.66 -13.94 -30.00
CA GLN A 2 -17.47 -12.50 -29.96
C GLN A 2 -18.64 -11.88 -29.19
N GLU A 3 -18.32 -11.03 -28.22
CA GLU A 3 -19.28 -10.24 -27.45
C GLU A 3 -18.92 -8.76 -27.52
N VAL A 4 -19.93 -7.90 -27.59
CA VAL A 4 -19.74 -6.44 -27.67
C VAL A 4 -20.58 -5.76 -26.60
N LEU A 5 -19.89 -5.07 -25.69
CA LEU A 5 -20.45 -4.33 -24.58
C LEU A 5 -20.42 -2.83 -24.90
N SER A 6 -21.43 -2.10 -24.46
CA SER A 6 -21.46 -0.64 -24.51
C SER A 6 -21.30 -0.13 -23.09
N VAL A 7 -20.16 0.50 -22.79
CA VAL A 7 -19.87 1.10 -21.48
C VAL A 7 -20.15 2.60 -21.50
N SER A 8 -20.15 3.26 -20.34
CA SER A 8 -20.20 4.73 -20.28
C SER A 8 -18.87 5.34 -20.74
N ASN A 9 -18.87 6.62 -21.09
CA ASN A 9 -17.64 7.31 -21.50
C ASN A 9 -16.61 7.39 -20.36
N ASP A 10 -17.07 7.54 -19.12
CA ASP A 10 -16.20 7.59 -17.94
C ASP A 10 -15.51 6.24 -17.73
N VAL A 11 -16.27 5.14 -17.83
CA VAL A 11 -15.73 3.77 -17.76
C VAL A 11 -14.76 3.50 -18.92
N ALA A 12 -15.10 3.91 -20.14
CA ALA A 12 -14.20 3.77 -21.27
C ALA A 12 -12.88 4.52 -21.07
N ALA A 13 -12.93 5.73 -20.50
CA ALA A 13 -11.74 6.52 -20.21
C ALA A 13 -10.86 5.84 -19.15
N GLU A 14 -11.45 5.32 -18.08
CA GLU A 14 -10.73 4.60 -17.02
C GLU A 14 -10.15 3.25 -17.50
N LEU A 15 -10.90 2.49 -18.31
CA LEU A 15 -10.41 1.24 -18.91
C LEU A 15 -9.25 1.50 -19.88
N ALA A 16 -9.30 2.57 -20.69
CA ALA A 16 -8.14 2.96 -21.49
C ALA A 16 -6.97 3.39 -20.58
N GLY A 17 -7.24 4.16 -19.53
CA GLY A 17 -6.25 4.58 -18.55
C GLY A 17 -5.03 5.25 -19.19
N ILE A 18 -3.89 5.19 -18.50
CA ILE A 18 -2.60 5.66 -19.04
C ILE A 18 -2.00 4.55 -19.91
N SER A 19 -1.77 4.85 -21.18
CA SER A 19 -1.11 3.95 -22.14
C SER A 19 -1.77 2.58 -22.27
N ASP A 20 -3.10 2.49 -22.22
CA ASP A 20 -3.86 1.24 -22.34
C ASP A 20 -3.57 0.21 -21.22
N GLY A 21 -2.96 0.62 -20.10
CA GLY A 21 -2.43 -0.33 -19.10
C GLY A 21 -3.47 -1.28 -18.48
N VAL A 22 -4.73 -0.87 -18.32
CA VAL A 22 -5.79 -1.75 -17.82
C VAL A 22 -6.23 -2.73 -18.92
N LEU A 23 -6.36 -2.26 -20.16
CA LEU A 23 -6.68 -3.12 -21.31
C LEU A 23 -5.58 -4.15 -21.57
N ASP A 24 -4.31 -3.75 -21.43
CA ASP A 24 -3.18 -4.66 -21.55
C ASP A 24 -3.19 -5.70 -20.42
N ALA A 25 -3.42 -5.29 -19.17
CA ALA A 25 -3.57 -6.24 -18.08
C ALA A 25 -4.74 -7.22 -18.29
N LEU A 26 -5.86 -6.76 -18.84
CA LEU A 26 -6.98 -7.64 -19.22
C LEU A 26 -6.56 -8.65 -20.29
N ARG A 27 -5.85 -8.24 -21.33
CA ARG A 27 -5.36 -9.13 -22.41
C ARG A 27 -4.31 -10.12 -21.94
N ASP A 28 -3.44 -9.70 -21.02
CA ASP A 28 -2.37 -10.54 -20.48
C ASP A 28 -2.92 -11.58 -19.50
N ARG A 29 -3.92 -11.19 -18.71
CA ARG A 29 -4.48 -12.06 -17.66
C ARG A 29 -5.58 -12.98 -18.17
N LEU A 30 -6.29 -12.57 -19.21
CA LEU A 30 -7.43 -13.27 -19.78
C LEU A 30 -7.07 -13.73 -21.19
N ASP A 31 -7.25 -15.01 -21.49
CA ASP A 31 -6.94 -15.62 -22.79
C ASP A 31 -7.95 -15.20 -23.89
N CYS A 32 -8.13 -13.89 -24.09
CA CYS A 32 -9.07 -13.31 -25.02
C CYS A 32 -8.55 -11.97 -25.59
N THR A 33 -9.00 -11.66 -26.80
CA THR A 33 -8.75 -10.37 -27.44
C THR A 33 -9.75 -9.34 -26.93
N ILE A 34 -9.25 -8.26 -26.34
CA ILE A 34 -10.06 -7.17 -25.81
C ILE A 34 -9.73 -5.87 -26.55
N LEU A 35 -10.74 -5.25 -27.16
CA LEU A 35 -10.58 -4.03 -27.95
C LEU A 35 -11.60 -2.97 -27.51
N LEU A 36 -11.11 -1.78 -27.14
CA LEU A 36 -11.97 -0.64 -26.84
C LEU A 36 -11.94 0.35 -28.00
N ARG A 37 -13.11 0.71 -28.53
CA ARG A 37 -13.27 1.76 -29.55
C ARG A 37 -14.39 2.72 -29.16
N GLY A 38 -14.02 3.94 -28.75
CA GLY A 38 -14.94 4.87 -28.14
C GLY A 38 -15.47 4.25 -26.84
N ASN A 39 -16.77 4.02 -26.75
CA ASN A 39 -17.41 3.38 -25.60
C ASN A 39 -17.87 1.93 -25.89
N ARG A 40 -17.41 1.33 -26.99
CA ARG A 40 -17.69 -0.06 -27.34
C ARG A 40 -16.49 -0.93 -27.00
N LEU A 41 -16.68 -1.85 -26.07
CA LEU A 41 -15.70 -2.86 -25.70
C LEU A 41 -16.06 -4.18 -26.39
N THR A 42 -15.14 -4.70 -27.20
CA THR A 42 -15.28 -5.98 -27.89
C THR A 42 -14.40 -7.01 -27.21
N ILE A 43 -14.96 -8.19 -26.90
CA ILE A 43 -14.28 -9.34 -26.29
C ILE A 43 -14.40 -10.51 -27.26
N GLU A 44 -13.27 -11.09 -27.67
CA GLU A 44 -13.21 -12.20 -28.62
C GLU A 44 -12.30 -13.32 -28.11
N GLY A 45 -12.79 -14.55 -28.11
CA GLY A 45 -12.01 -15.70 -27.62
C GLY A 45 -12.84 -16.98 -27.52
N ASP A 46 -12.34 -17.95 -26.77
CA ASP A 46 -13.10 -19.17 -26.44
C ASP A 46 -14.26 -18.85 -25.50
N ASP A 47 -15.31 -19.68 -25.54
CA ASP A 47 -16.56 -19.45 -24.80
C ASP A 47 -16.34 -19.21 -23.29
N SER A 48 -15.50 -20.05 -22.67
CA SER A 48 -15.12 -19.91 -21.26
C SER A 48 -14.31 -18.65 -20.97
N ALA A 49 -13.38 -18.28 -21.87
CA ALA A 49 -12.55 -17.09 -21.71
C ALA A 49 -13.39 -15.80 -21.84
N VAL A 50 -14.31 -15.75 -22.81
CA VAL A 50 -15.24 -14.63 -22.99
C VAL A 50 -16.15 -14.48 -21.77
N ALA A 51 -16.68 -15.59 -21.22
CA ALA A 51 -17.51 -15.55 -20.03
C ALA A 51 -16.77 -15.00 -18.80
N VAL A 52 -15.53 -15.43 -18.55
CA VAL A 52 -14.71 -14.91 -17.45
C VAL A 52 -14.37 -13.43 -17.68
N ALA A 53 -13.94 -13.09 -18.89
CA ALA A 53 -13.60 -11.72 -19.25
C ALA A 53 -14.77 -10.76 -19.09
N ARG A 54 -15.98 -11.21 -19.45
CA ARG A 54 -17.19 -10.44 -19.23
C ARG A 54 -17.44 -10.17 -17.76
N THR A 55 -17.38 -11.19 -16.90
CA THR A 55 -17.56 -11.01 -15.46
C THR A 55 -16.53 -10.02 -14.89
N VAL A 56 -15.26 -10.15 -15.28
CA VAL A 56 -14.20 -9.23 -14.86
C VAL A 56 -14.49 -7.78 -15.31
N VAL A 57 -14.91 -7.60 -16.57
CA VAL A 57 -15.26 -6.27 -17.10
C VAL A 57 -16.47 -5.69 -16.37
N ASP A 58 -17.49 -6.48 -16.10
CA ASP A 58 -18.69 -6.03 -15.39
C ASP A 58 -18.32 -5.54 -13.97
N GLU A 59 -17.46 -6.26 -13.25
CA GLU A 59 -16.92 -5.82 -11.95
C GLU A 59 -16.12 -4.51 -12.06
N LEU A 60 -15.25 -4.37 -13.07
CA LEU A 60 -14.50 -3.13 -13.31
C LEU A 60 -15.44 -1.94 -13.61
N VAL A 61 -16.51 -2.19 -14.36
CA VAL A 61 -17.55 -1.19 -14.66
C VAL A 61 -18.23 -0.74 -13.37
N GLU A 62 -18.61 -1.67 -12.50
CA GLU A 62 -19.23 -1.35 -11.20
C GLU A 62 -18.30 -0.54 -10.30
N LEU A 63 -17.01 -0.90 -10.24
CA LEU A 63 -16.01 -0.15 -9.47
C LEU A 63 -15.88 1.30 -9.95
N VAL A 64 -15.76 1.52 -11.26
CA VAL A 64 -15.67 2.88 -11.81
C VAL A 64 -16.96 3.66 -11.56
N GLN A 65 -18.13 3.03 -11.70
CA GLN A 65 -19.43 3.66 -11.39
C GLN A 65 -19.59 3.99 -9.90
N GLY A 66 -18.95 3.21 -9.02
CA GLY A 66 -18.82 3.50 -7.58
C GLY A 66 -17.84 4.65 -7.26
N GLY A 67 -17.17 5.22 -8.27
CA GLY A 67 -16.20 6.30 -8.12
C GLY A 67 -14.82 5.83 -7.68
N HIS A 68 -14.48 4.56 -7.93
CA HIS A 68 -13.15 4.02 -7.66
C HIS A 68 -12.24 4.17 -8.89
N ASP A 69 -11.03 4.69 -8.66
CA ASP A 69 -9.98 4.70 -9.69
C ASP A 69 -9.49 3.26 -9.94
N ILE A 70 -9.41 2.85 -11.21
CA ILE A 70 -8.90 1.53 -11.60
C ILE A 70 -7.52 1.62 -12.25
N GLY A 71 -6.75 0.55 -12.16
CA GLY A 71 -5.43 0.45 -12.80
C GLY A 71 -5.09 -0.99 -13.17
N PRO A 72 -3.92 -1.25 -13.78
CA PRO A 72 -3.53 -2.59 -14.22
C PRO A 72 -3.67 -3.65 -13.11
N GLY A 73 -3.21 -3.33 -11.90
CA GLY A 73 -3.32 -4.23 -10.74
C GLY A 73 -4.75 -4.45 -10.22
N THR A 74 -5.72 -3.62 -10.63
CA THR A 74 -7.14 -3.85 -10.32
C THR A 74 -7.68 -5.06 -11.09
N VAL A 75 -7.19 -5.30 -12.31
CA VAL A 75 -7.56 -6.50 -13.09
C VAL A 75 -7.17 -7.77 -12.33
N ASP A 76 -5.93 -7.83 -11.84
CA ASP A 76 -5.45 -8.94 -11.04
C ASP A 76 -6.29 -9.13 -9.77
N ALA A 77 -6.70 -8.02 -9.15
CA ALA A 77 -7.55 -8.04 -7.97
C ALA A 77 -8.93 -8.63 -8.26
N VAL A 78 -9.59 -8.20 -9.34
CA VAL A 78 -10.89 -8.73 -9.75
C VAL A 78 -10.80 -10.21 -10.08
N VAL A 79 -9.79 -10.62 -10.85
CA VAL A 79 -9.60 -12.03 -11.18
C VAL A 79 -9.37 -12.88 -9.93
N ALA A 80 -8.52 -12.43 -8.99
CA ALA A 80 -8.27 -13.14 -7.75
C ALA A 80 -9.52 -13.21 -6.84
N ALA A 81 -10.30 -12.13 -6.74
CA ALA A 81 -11.54 -12.13 -5.95
C ALA A 81 -12.58 -13.10 -6.53
N LEU A 82 -12.71 -13.15 -7.86
CA LEU A 82 -13.60 -14.11 -8.54
C LEU A 82 -13.16 -15.56 -8.33
N ASP A 83 -11.86 -15.84 -8.41
CA ASP A 83 -11.30 -17.18 -8.14
C ASP A 83 -11.57 -17.64 -6.70
N GLU A 84 -11.57 -16.71 -5.74
CA GLU A 84 -11.76 -16.99 -4.31
C GLU A 84 -13.18 -16.73 -3.81
N SER A 85 -14.11 -16.32 -4.69
CA SER A 85 -15.50 -15.95 -4.35
C SER A 85 -15.63 -14.86 -3.28
N GLU A 86 -14.72 -13.88 -3.29
CA GLU A 86 -14.73 -12.69 -2.42
C GLU A 86 -15.44 -11.51 -3.12
N ASP A 87 -16.14 -10.63 -2.38
CA ASP A 87 -16.73 -9.40 -2.94
C ASP A 87 -15.63 -8.33 -3.09
N ILE A 88 -15.39 -7.88 -4.32
CA ILE A 88 -14.33 -6.91 -4.57
C ILE A 88 -14.61 -5.52 -3.96
N ARG A 89 -15.88 -5.19 -3.69
CA ARG A 89 -16.21 -3.90 -3.06
C ARG A 89 -15.63 -3.82 -1.65
N ASP A 90 -15.50 -4.93 -0.94
CA ASP A 90 -14.84 -4.98 0.37
C ASP A 90 -13.37 -4.56 0.28
N VAL A 91 -12.71 -4.76 -0.86
CA VAL A 91 -11.35 -4.28 -1.13
C VAL A 91 -11.34 -2.76 -1.29
N PHE A 92 -12.19 -2.23 -2.17
CA PHE A 92 -12.12 -0.82 -2.60
C PHE A 92 -12.81 0.18 -1.65
N GLU A 93 -13.79 -0.28 -0.88
CA GLU A 93 -14.49 0.52 0.13
C GLU A 93 -13.68 0.68 1.42
N ASP A 94 -12.69 -0.17 1.66
CA ASP A 94 -11.85 -0.15 2.86
C ASP A 94 -10.90 1.05 2.91
N VAL A 95 -11.45 2.19 3.33
CA VAL A 95 -10.67 3.42 3.50
C VAL A 95 -9.83 3.31 4.77
N VAL A 96 -8.52 3.20 4.59
CA VAL A 96 -7.56 3.17 5.69
C VAL A 96 -7.36 4.55 6.29
N TRP A 97 -7.21 5.58 5.46
CA TRP A 97 -6.96 6.94 5.92
C TRP A 97 -7.46 8.00 4.94
N ARG A 98 -7.83 9.19 5.44
CA ARG A 98 -8.20 10.35 4.63
C ARG A 98 -7.43 11.58 5.08
N HIS A 99 -6.80 12.27 4.14
CA HIS A 99 -6.12 13.54 4.41
C HIS A 99 -6.24 14.49 3.22
N ARG A 100 -6.68 15.73 3.46
CA ARG A 100 -6.83 16.79 2.43
C ARG A 100 -7.56 16.33 1.15
N GLY A 101 -8.62 15.53 1.31
CA GLY A 101 -9.39 14.98 0.19
C GLY A 101 -8.77 13.76 -0.50
N LYS A 102 -7.49 13.44 -0.23
CA LYS A 102 -6.89 12.18 -0.67
C LYS A 102 -7.41 11.02 0.18
N LYS A 103 -7.87 9.95 -0.47
CA LYS A 103 -8.26 8.67 0.14
C LYS A 103 -7.10 7.68 -0.01
N ILE A 104 -6.65 7.08 1.10
CA ILE A 104 -5.72 5.95 1.11
C ILE A 104 -6.55 4.69 1.39
N ALA A 105 -6.54 3.75 0.46
CA ALA A 105 -7.27 2.49 0.50
C ALA A 105 -6.48 1.42 -0.27
N PRO A 106 -6.65 0.12 0.03
CA PRO A 106 -6.10 -0.93 -0.80
C PRO A 106 -6.74 -0.87 -2.19
N LYS A 107 -5.92 -1.12 -3.21
CA LYS A 107 -6.29 -1.10 -4.63
C LYS A 107 -6.25 -2.50 -5.27
N THR A 108 -5.76 -3.48 -4.52
CA THR A 108 -5.70 -4.88 -4.95
C THR A 108 -6.14 -5.81 -3.82
N VAL A 109 -6.60 -7.01 -4.16
CA VAL A 109 -6.96 -8.06 -3.17
C VAL A 109 -5.80 -8.34 -2.22
N ASN A 110 -4.58 -8.44 -2.74
CA ASN A 110 -3.39 -8.64 -1.90
C ASN A 110 -3.11 -7.47 -0.96
N GLN A 111 -3.37 -6.23 -1.39
CA GLN A 111 -3.29 -5.07 -0.50
C GLN A 111 -4.37 -5.09 0.58
N LYS A 112 -5.59 -5.54 0.26
CA LYS A 112 -6.67 -5.72 1.24
C LYS A 112 -6.32 -6.78 2.27
N ARG A 113 -5.88 -7.97 1.83
CA ARG A 113 -5.37 -9.03 2.70
C ARG A 113 -4.26 -8.54 3.60
N TYR A 114 -3.35 -7.72 3.06
CA TYR A 114 -2.29 -7.11 3.85
C TYR A 114 -2.82 -6.14 4.91
N VAL A 115 -3.74 -5.24 4.56
CA VAL A 115 -4.40 -4.33 5.50
C VAL A 115 -5.11 -5.11 6.61
N ASP A 116 -5.87 -6.15 6.26
CA ASP A 116 -6.58 -6.99 7.21
C ASP A 116 -5.63 -7.80 8.09
N ALA A 117 -4.52 -8.30 7.52
CA ALA A 117 -3.49 -8.99 8.29
C ALA A 117 -2.88 -8.06 9.35
N ILE A 118 -2.60 -6.79 9.03
CA ILE A 118 -2.11 -5.81 10.00
C ILE A 118 -3.14 -5.57 11.11
N ARG A 119 -4.43 -5.44 10.77
CA ARG A 119 -5.50 -5.24 11.77
C ARG A 119 -5.64 -6.45 12.69
N GLY A 120 -5.64 -7.66 12.13
CA GLY A 120 -5.87 -8.90 12.87
C GLY A 120 -4.67 -9.44 13.66
N HIS A 121 -3.44 -9.04 13.35
CA HIS A 121 -2.24 -9.63 13.95
C HIS A 121 -1.38 -8.61 14.71
N THR A 122 -0.59 -9.10 15.65
CA THR A 122 0.41 -8.29 16.37
C THR A 122 1.64 -8.01 15.52
N VAL A 123 2.05 -8.99 14.71
CA VAL A 123 3.22 -8.91 13.84
C VAL A 123 2.82 -9.34 12.43
N THR A 124 3.11 -8.50 11.44
CA THR A 124 2.83 -8.77 10.02
C THR A 124 4.10 -8.58 9.21
N PHE A 125 4.44 -9.58 8.39
CA PHE A 125 5.50 -9.48 7.39
C PHE A 125 4.87 -9.29 6.02
N ALA A 126 5.32 -8.26 5.29
CA ALA A 126 4.92 -8.03 3.91
C ALA A 126 6.15 -8.00 3.02
N ILE A 127 6.24 -9.01 2.16
CA ILE A 127 7.32 -9.20 1.21
C ILE A 127 6.75 -9.02 -0.19
N GLY A 128 7.42 -8.25 -1.03
CA GLY A 128 7.03 -8.10 -2.42
C GLY A 128 7.75 -6.94 -3.10
N PRO A 129 7.57 -6.77 -4.42
CA PRO A 129 8.36 -5.82 -5.21
C PRO A 129 8.08 -4.36 -4.82
N ALA A 130 9.03 -3.49 -5.13
CA ALA A 130 8.86 -2.03 -5.01
C ALA A 130 7.58 -1.53 -5.70
N GLY A 131 6.97 -0.47 -5.16
CA GLY A 131 5.76 0.14 -5.74
C GLY A 131 4.43 -0.54 -5.40
N THR A 132 4.44 -1.68 -4.69
CA THR A 132 3.21 -2.41 -4.30
C THR A 132 2.47 -1.84 -3.09
N GLY A 133 2.94 -0.72 -2.52
CA GLY A 133 2.24 -0.02 -1.42
C GLY A 133 2.43 -0.59 -0.02
N LYS A 134 3.32 -1.57 0.19
CA LYS A 134 3.59 -2.22 1.49
C LYS A 134 3.83 -1.21 2.62
N THR A 135 4.85 -0.38 2.48
CA THR A 135 5.22 0.60 3.52
C THR A 135 4.18 1.70 3.63
N TYR A 136 3.64 2.17 2.50
CA TYR A 136 2.66 3.26 2.46
C TYR A 136 1.34 2.91 3.16
N LEU A 137 0.78 1.73 2.90
CA LEU A 137 -0.45 1.25 3.56
C LEU A 137 -0.25 0.98 5.06
N ALA A 138 0.91 0.43 5.45
CA ALA A 138 1.22 0.24 6.88
C ALA A 138 1.33 1.58 7.62
N MET A 139 1.97 2.57 7.00
CA MET A 139 2.08 3.92 7.58
C MET A 139 0.70 4.58 7.70
N ALA A 140 -0.17 4.42 6.70
CA ALA A 140 -1.54 4.92 6.77
C ALA A 140 -2.33 4.28 7.92
N LEU A 141 -2.20 2.96 8.11
CA LEU A 141 -2.79 2.25 9.27
C LEU A 141 -2.20 2.72 10.60
N ALA A 142 -0.89 2.97 10.66
CA ALA A 142 -0.23 3.47 11.87
C ALA A 142 -0.76 4.87 12.25
N VAL A 143 -0.92 5.76 11.26
CA VAL A 143 -1.48 7.11 11.46
C VAL A 143 -2.95 7.02 11.90
N ALA A 144 -3.74 6.13 11.30
CA ALA A 144 -5.11 5.89 11.71
C ALA A 144 -5.20 5.41 13.17
N ALA A 145 -4.43 4.39 13.54
CA ALA A 145 -4.36 3.85 14.90
C ALA A 145 -3.93 4.91 15.93
N LEU A 146 -2.99 5.80 15.58
CA LEU A 146 -2.58 6.92 16.44
C LEU A 146 -3.71 7.96 16.59
N ALA A 147 -4.40 8.29 15.50
CA ALA A 147 -5.50 9.26 15.52
C ALA A 147 -6.70 8.76 16.33
N GLU A 148 -6.97 7.46 16.27
CA GLU A 148 -8.02 6.75 17.02
C GLU A 148 -7.61 6.41 18.46
N LYS A 149 -6.35 6.70 18.83
CA LYS A 149 -5.76 6.43 20.15
C LYS A 149 -5.69 4.95 20.51
N GLU A 150 -5.63 4.08 19.50
CA GLU A 150 -5.34 2.64 19.69
C GLU A 150 -3.88 2.41 20.09
N VAL A 151 -3.00 3.30 19.64
CA VAL A 151 -1.59 3.36 20.06
C VAL A 151 -1.23 4.79 20.48
N GLY A 152 -0.31 4.92 21.43
CA GLY A 152 0.21 6.20 21.87
C GLY A 152 1.35 6.74 20.99
N ARG A 153 2.03 5.90 20.20
CA ARG A 153 3.21 6.28 19.42
C ARG A 153 3.34 5.51 18.10
N ILE A 154 3.98 6.14 17.11
CA ILE A 154 4.43 5.50 15.87
C ILE A 154 5.95 5.51 15.83
N ILE A 155 6.58 4.39 15.50
CA ILE A 155 8.03 4.29 15.33
C ILE A 155 8.30 3.73 13.93
N LEU A 156 8.90 4.54 13.07
CA LEU A 156 9.33 4.14 11.74
C LEU A 156 10.84 3.94 11.78
N THR A 157 11.29 2.76 11.36
CA THR A 157 12.70 2.42 11.38
C THR A 157 13.12 1.74 10.09
N ARG A 158 14.36 1.99 9.69
CA ARG A 158 15.00 1.40 8.52
C ARG A 158 16.42 0.96 8.89
N PRO A 159 16.93 -0.19 8.43
CA PRO A 159 18.34 -0.52 8.62
C PRO A 159 19.20 0.48 7.85
N ALA A 160 20.33 0.87 8.45
CA ALA A 160 21.31 1.67 7.74
C ALA A 160 21.94 0.81 6.64
N VAL A 161 21.96 1.33 5.42
CA VAL A 161 22.70 0.71 4.31
C VAL A 161 24.04 1.45 4.23
N GLU A 162 25.16 0.74 4.38
CA GLU A 162 26.49 1.33 4.16
C GLU A 162 26.66 1.66 2.68
N ALA A 163 26.18 2.81 2.24
CA ALA A 163 26.48 3.30 0.90
C ALA A 163 27.82 4.03 0.85
N GLY A 164 28.90 3.41 1.33
CA GLY A 164 30.28 3.85 1.10
C GLY A 164 30.70 5.26 1.56
N GLU A 165 29.78 6.14 1.95
CA GLU A 165 30.04 7.51 2.37
C GLU A 165 29.92 7.60 3.88
N ARG A 166 31.04 7.93 4.54
CA ARG A 166 31.05 8.23 5.97
C ARG A 166 30.20 9.47 6.20
N LEU A 167 29.08 9.30 6.90
CA LEU A 167 28.22 10.40 7.36
C LEU A 167 29.07 11.42 8.15
N GLY A 168 29.31 12.57 7.53
CA GLY A 168 29.66 13.79 8.24
C GLY A 168 28.39 14.41 8.83
N PHE A 169 28.51 15.01 10.01
CA PHE A 169 27.43 15.75 10.65
C PHE A 169 26.99 16.93 9.76
N LEU A 170 25.75 16.89 9.25
CA LEU A 170 25.14 18.04 8.57
C LEU A 170 24.60 19.05 9.60
N PRO A 171 25.05 20.32 9.60
CA PRO A 171 24.44 21.36 10.44
C PRO A 171 23.09 21.81 9.85
N GLY A 172 22.05 21.96 10.67
CA GLY A 172 20.72 22.38 10.22
C GLY A 172 19.57 22.02 11.18
N ASP A 173 18.33 22.33 10.77
CA ASP A 173 17.08 21.91 11.42
C ASP A 173 16.90 20.37 11.38
N MET A 174 15.93 19.80 12.11
CA MET A 174 15.76 18.34 12.18
C MET A 174 15.56 17.71 10.80
N LEU A 175 14.95 18.43 9.85
CA LEU A 175 14.72 17.99 8.47
C LEU A 175 15.99 18.01 7.62
N ALA A 176 16.86 19.00 7.78
CA ALA A 176 18.17 19.07 7.14
C ALA A 176 19.16 18.02 7.69
N LYS A 177 18.86 17.45 8.86
CA LYS A 177 19.58 16.32 9.49
C LYS A 177 18.99 14.95 9.15
N VAL A 178 17.93 14.89 8.35
CA VAL A 178 17.33 13.60 7.94
C VAL A 178 18.31 12.89 7.02
N ASP A 179 18.72 11.70 7.46
CA ASP A 179 19.47 10.77 6.64
C ASP A 179 18.70 10.54 5.31
N PRO A 180 19.36 10.68 4.13
CA PRO A 180 18.74 10.40 2.84
C PRO A 180 17.96 9.08 2.78
N TYR A 181 18.38 8.03 3.52
CA TYR A 181 17.66 6.74 3.58
C TYR A 181 16.31 6.81 4.29
N LEU A 182 16.13 7.77 5.20
CA LEU A 182 14.87 7.98 5.93
C LEU A 182 13.93 8.95 5.22
N ARG A 183 14.43 9.72 4.24
CA ARG A 183 13.65 10.74 3.53
C ARG A 183 12.31 10.22 2.97
N PRO A 184 12.23 9.04 2.32
CA PRO A 184 10.96 8.53 1.80
C PRO A 184 9.88 8.34 2.89
N LEU A 185 10.28 7.97 4.12
CA LEU A 185 9.35 7.83 5.24
C LEU A 185 8.79 9.19 5.69
N PHE A 186 9.61 10.25 5.66
CA PHE A 186 9.12 11.60 5.95
C PHE A 186 8.16 12.10 4.88
N ASP A 187 8.49 11.92 3.60
CA ASP A 187 7.65 12.38 2.50
C ASP A 187 6.27 11.68 2.54
N ALA A 188 6.23 10.38 2.85
CA ALA A 188 4.97 9.65 3.04
C ALA A 188 4.14 10.14 4.25
N LEU A 189 4.78 10.55 5.36
CA LEU A 189 4.07 11.16 6.49
C LEU A 189 3.44 12.51 6.13
N TYR A 190 4.10 13.33 5.29
CA TYR A 190 3.54 14.60 4.81
C TYR A 190 2.32 14.42 3.91
N ASP A 191 2.17 13.27 3.25
CA ASP A 191 0.95 12.93 2.52
C ASP A 191 -0.23 12.59 3.47
N MET A 192 0.05 12.23 4.72
CA MET A 192 -0.93 11.72 5.68
C MET A 192 -1.29 12.74 6.78
N LEU A 193 -0.42 13.72 7.04
CA LEU A 193 -0.54 14.68 8.13
C LEU A 193 -0.14 16.09 7.70
N ASP A 194 -0.80 17.10 8.29
CA ASP A 194 -0.39 18.48 8.13
C ASP A 194 1.00 18.71 8.71
N ALA A 195 1.81 19.55 8.06
CA ALA A 195 3.20 19.81 8.44
C ALA A 195 3.37 20.23 9.90
N ASP A 196 2.55 21.17 10.38
CA ASP A 196 2.62 21.65 11.76
C ASP A 196 2.29 20.54 12.78
N ARG A 197 1.33 19.67 12.43
CA ARG A 197 0.93 18.54 13.28
C ARG A 197 2.01 17.47 13.32
N LEU A 198 2.58 17.14 12.17
CA LEU A 198 3.71 16.21 12.08
C LEU A 198 4.91 16.73 12.89
N ALA A 199 5.26 18.01 12.74
CA ALA A 199 6.34 18.63 13.50
C ALA A 199 6.10 18.54 15.01
N ALA A 200 4.88 18.83 15.48
CA ALA A 200 4.51 18.70 16.88
C ALA A 200 4.58 17.25 17.40
N TYR A 201 4.18 16.27 16.58
CA TYR A 201 4.30 14.85 16.95
C TYR A 201 5.75 14.37 17.02
N MET A 202 6.60 14.83 16.11
CA MET A 202 8.03 14.52 16.12
C MET A 202 8.72 15.13 17.35
N ASP A 203 8.45 16.40 17.66
CA ASP A 203 9.03 17.11 18.81
C ASP A 203 8.66 16.45 20.15
N ARG A 204 7.44 15.93 20.26
CA ARG A 204 6.95 15.21 21.44
C ARG A 204 7.38 13.73 21.48
N GLY A 205 8.02 13.22 20.44
CA GLY A 205 8.34 11.79 20.29
C GLY A 205 7.12 10.88 20.14
N THR A 206 5.97 11.44 19.75
CA THR A 206 4.77 10.68 19.40
C THR A 206 4.96 9.93 18.08
N ILE A 207 5.61 10.57 17.11
CA ILE A 207 6.10 9.91 15.90
C ILE A 207 7.63 9.98 15.96
N GLU A 208 8.29 8.85 15.77
CA GLU A 208 9.75 8.75 15.74
C GLU A 208 10.16 8.11 14.40
N VAL A 209 11.11 8.72 13.71
CA VAL A 209 11.73 8.16 12.50
C VAL A 209 13.22 8.04 12.77
N ALA A 210 13.73 6.82 12.88
CA ALA A 210 15.11 6.58 13.33
C ALA A 210 15.74 5.32 12.72
N PRO A 211 17.08 5.21 12.67
CA PRO A 211 17.75 3.98 12.23
C PRO A 211 17.49 2.78 13.15
N LEU A 212 17.53 1.56 12.59
CA LEU A 212 17.30 0.31 13.34
C LEU A 212 18.16 0.14 14.59
N ALA A 213 19.39 0.66 14.58
CA ALA A 213 20.30 0.61 15.72
C ALA A 213 19.73 1.27 16.98
N PHE A 214 18.85 2.28 16.83
CA PHE A 214 18.22 3.00 17.93
C PHE A 214 17.14 2.17 18.66
N MET A 215 16.75 1.02 18.10
CA MET A 215 15.80 0.10 18.73
C MET A 215 16.47 -0.74 19.83
N ARG A 216 17.80 -0.84 19.84
CA ARG A 216 18.54 -1.69 20.79
C ARG A 216 18.26 -1.30 22.24
N GLY A 217 17.96 -2.29 23.07
CA GLY A 217 17.74 -2.10 24.50
C GLY A 217 16.40 -1.46 24.88
N ARG A 218 15.52 -1.19 23.89
CA ARG A 218 14.18 -0.65 24.15
C ARG A 218 13.16 -1.75 24.41
N THR A 219 12.06 -1.38 25.04
CA THR A 219 10.79 -2.11 25.03
C THR A 219 9.73 -1.16 24.50
N LEU A 220 9.12 -1.53 23.38
CA LEU A 220 8.22 -0.67 22.62
C LEU A 220 6.79 -1.06 23.00
N ASN A 221 6.28 -0.46 24.07
CA ASN A 221 4.88 -0.59 24.50
C ASN A 221 4.03 0.52 23.89
N ASP A 222 2.74 0.25 23.73
CA ASP A 222 1.74 1.20 23.23
C ASP A 222 2.21 1.91 21.94
N SER A 223 2.65 1.11 20.96
CA SER A 223 3.33 1.61 19.77
C SER A 223 2.98 0.84 18.51
N PHE A 224 2.84 1.56 17.40
CA PHE A 224 2.81 0.98 16.07
C PHE A 224 4.20 1.13 15.44
N ILE A 225 4.88 0.02 15.22
CA ILE A 225 6.27 -0.01 14.76
C ILE A 225 6.33 -0.55 13.33
N ILE A 226 7.03 0.16 12.45
CA ILE A 226 7.26 -0.26 11.07
C ILE A 226 8.76 -0.38 10.83
N LEU A 227 9.23 -1.59 10.50
CA LEU A 227 10.58 -1.83 9.99
C LEU A 227 10.53 -1.91 8.47
N ASP A 228 11.00 -0.87 7.81
CA ASP A 228 11.08 -0.78 6.35
C ASP A 228 12.42 -1.28 5.80
N GLU A 229 12.40 -1.76 4.56
CA GLU A 229 13.53 -2.39 3.87
C GLU A 229 14.23 -3.50 4.68
N ALA A 230 13.43 -4.37 5.29
CA ALA A 230 13.89 -5.42 6.18
C ALA A 230 14.83 -6.45 5.51
N GLN A 231 14.83 -6.55 4.18
CA GLN A 231 15.77 -7.40 3.43
C GLN A 231 17.23 -6.96 3.60
N ASN A 232 17.48 -5.72 4.04
CA ASN A 232 18.81 -5.22 4.39
C ASN A 232 19.22 -5.51 5.85
N THR A 233 18.46 -6.33 6.58
CA THR A 233 18.80 -6.73 7.94
C THR A 233 19.53 -8.07 7.99
N SER A 234 20.43 -8.23 8.97
CA SER A 234 20.93 -9.55 9.35
C SER A 234 19.92 -10.29 10.23
N PRO A 235 20.00 -11.64 10.32
CA PRO A 235 19.17 -12.41 11.25
C PRO A 235 19.28 -11.93 12.71
N GLU A 236 20.48 -11.52 13.15
CA GLU A 236 20.71 -10.98 14.49
C GLU A 236 20.04 -9.62 14.69
N GLN A 237 20.02 -8.77 13.67
CA GLN A 237 19.31 -7.49 13.71
C GLN A 237 17.79 -7.69 13.74
N MET A 238 17.27 -8.63 12.94
CA MET A 238 15.85 -8.99 12.97
C MET A 238 15.44 -9.55 14.33
N GLN A 239 16.23 -10.47 14.90
CA GLN A 239 16.00 -11.00 16.24
C GLN A 239 16.07 -9.90 17.32
N MET A 240 17.06 -9.01 17.22
CA MET A 240 17.18 -7.86 18.11
C MET A 240 15.92 -7.00 18.07
N PHE A 241 15.41 -6.71 16.87
CA PHE A 241 14.22 -5.90 16.64
C PHE A 241 12.94 -6.54 17.16
N LEU A 242 12.63 -7.78 16.75
CA LEU A 242 11.38 -8.45 17.13
C LEU A 242 11.27 -8.65 18.65
N THR A 243 12.39 -8.83 19.34
CA THR A 243 12.42 -8.93 20.82
C THR A 243 12.23 -7.60 21.54
N ARG A 244 12.09 -6.47 20.83
CA ARG A 244 11.75 -5.17 21.44
C ARG A 244 10.24 -4.99 21.61
N LEU A 245 9.42 -5.83 20.98
CA LEU A 245 7.96 -5.74 21.01
C LEU A 245 7.42 -5.80 22.44
N GLY A 246 6.69 -4.76 22.85
CA GLY A 246 6.02 -4.67 24.14
C GLY A 246 4.50 -4.88 24.04
N PHE A 247 3.81 -4.65 25.16
CA PHE A 247 2.36 -4.77 25.25
C PHE A 247 1.64 -3.66 24.47
N GLY A 248 0.43 -3.96 24.01
CA GLY A 248 -0.42 -2.98 23.30
C GLY A 248 0.21 -2.43 22.02
N SER A 249 1.10 -3.20 21.38
CA SER A 249 1.88 -2.75 20.24
C SER A 249 1.68 -3.63 19.03
N LYS A 250 1.85 -3.05 17.84
CA LYS A 250 1.80 -3.73 16.55
C LYS A 250 3.09 -3.51 15.78
N VAL A 251 3.54 -4.53 15.06
CA VAL A 251 4.76 -4.49 14.25
C VAL A 251 4.42 -4.86 12.82
N VAL A 252 4.89 -4.05 11.89
CA VAL A 252 4.88 -4.38 10.47
C VAL A 252 6.32 -4.39 9.96
N VAL A 253 6.70 -5.47 9.30
CA VAL A 253 8.02 -5.63 8.67
C VAL A 253 7.82 -5.67 7.17
N THR A 254 8.37 -4.69 6.44
CA THR A 254 8.26 -4.58 4.99
C THR A 254 9.60 -4.82 4.32
N GLY A 255 9.62 -5.53 3.20
CA GLY A 255 10.83 -5.76 2.40
C GLY A 255 10.53 -6.26 0.99
N ASP A 256 11.54 -6.27 0.15
CA ASP A 256 11.54 -6.88 -1.20
C ASP A 256 12.22 -8.26 -1.17
#